data_AF-A0A8T2ME82-F1
#
_entry.id   AF-A0A8T2ME82-F1
#
_cell.length_a   1.000
_cell.length_b   1.000
_cell.length_c   1.000
_cell.angle_alpha   90.00
_cell.angle_beta   90.00
_cell.angle_gamma   90.00
#
_symmetry.space_group_name_H-M   'P 1'
#
loop_
_entity.id
_entity.type
_entity.pdbx_description
1 polymer ?
#
loop_
_entity_poly.entity_id
_entity_poly.type
_entity_poly.pdbx_seq_one_letter_code
_entity_poly.pdbx_strand_id
1 'polypeptide(L)'
;MASGSPMVNGDLSSPRGSHSAATSHVEETLQQMNILIKENRELKEALKQTNLSMKERFEGLTVWKEKQKEERSFLESRLEEARQRVHALDSENELLKKRVQELESHTGAGEGEGDMQAQLELLKGQIVRLQAEKCDLVAMNSELQLKMGQGSPEDSFIEIRIAEGEMNVTKDLPVAEKDPFSSSTAKSDMAASRLDSEEQTVSQLLQSLRQETQQKEQLQIQLQAAMKRIAELELKLPITESETQTSLPCSTAAAADAQSKNLQEDKDKSASEVENMKTQMMNLFKELQQAQSKLDEAENMKRNLQDRCKDQEQDLGTLRTQLGERQQMQAENDRLKVQLESMQSANKLEQRKAQDERNNLAQLKDAYTKLFEDYNELKEDNKKKEGCVSRDEYADLQARLAAAEQALADKQERIDVMKQEIFQKEKELETISVFQAQAEVYSSDFYAERAAREKIHEEKERLAAQLEFVKKQNTQLQEEMDSLGRQSMSEMQRRHVSRGASPGGSSPHQLQSGRVDWQQQVNIPEHACPKCGEVLPDLDSLQIHIMDCII
;
A
#
# COMPACT_ATOMS: atom_id res chain seq x y z
N MET A 1 51.58 28.11 1.71
CA MET A 1 53.04 28.05 1.92
C MET A 1 53.71 28.78 0.78
N ALA A 2 54.41 29.88 1.06
CA ALA A 2 55.06 30.70 0.04
C ALA A 2 56.54 30.33 -0.10
N SER A 3 57.05 30.36 -1.33
CA SER A 3 58.48 30.23 -1.63
C SER A 3 58.83 31.29 -2.67
N GLY A 4 59.29 32.45 -2.22
CA GLY A 4 59.76 33.52 -3.09
C GLY A 4 61.21 33.31 -3.55
N SER A 5 61.57 33.83 -4.72
CA SER A 5 62.94 34.06 -5.17
C SER A 5 62.98 35.08 -6.32
N PRO A 6 64.12 35.76 -6.55
CA PRO A 6 64.08 37.20 -6.70
C PRO A 6 64.26 37.72 -8.14
N MET A 7 63.99 39.02 -8.29
CA MET A 7 64.28 39.80 -9.50
C MET A 7 65.78 39.91 -9.74
N VAL A 8 66.21 39.64 -10.98
CA VAL A 8 67.52 40.08 -11.51
C VAL A 8 67.24 40.95 -12.72
N ASN A 9 67.68 42.22 -12.66
CA ASN A 9 67.61 43.12 -13.81
C ASN A 9 68.53 42.61 -14.92
N GLY A 10 68.02 42.52 -16.14
CA GLY A 10 68.82 42.26 -17.33
C GLY A 10 69.45 43.56 -17.87
N ASP A 11 70.76 43.52 -18.12
CA ASP A 11 71.46 44.60 -18.80
C ASP A 11 71.01 44.72 -20.27
N LEU A 12 70.81 45.95 -20.73
CA LEU A 12 70.42 46.26 -22.10
C LEU A 12 71.66 46.28 -23.00
N SER A 13 71.64 45.50 -24.10
CA SER A 13 72.66 45.57 -25.15
C SER A 13 72.08 45.38 -26.55
N SER A 14 71.60 46.50 -27.08
CA SER A 14 71.50 46.97 -28.48
C SER A 14 71.00 46.07 -29.63
N PRO A 15 70.30 46.66 -30.64
CA PRO A 15 69.54 45.91 -31.62
C PRO A 15 70.28 45.66 -32.94
N ARG A 16 70.30 44.40 -33.44
CA ARG A 16 70.61 44.13 -34.86
C ARG A 16 70.09 42.76 -35.36
N GLY A 17 68.78 42.65 -35.59
CA GLY A 17 68.15 41.42 -36.11
C GLY A 17 66.65 41.51 -36.46
N SER A 18 66.15 42.71 -36.77
CA SER A 18 64.73 43.09 -36.57
C SER A 18 63.69 42.61 -37.59
N HIS A 19 64.01 41.67 -38.50
CA HIS A 19 63.06 41.23 -39.54
C HIS A 19 62.76 39.72 -39.58
N SER A 20 63.56 38.88 -38.91
CA SER A 20 63.28 37.42 -38.79
C SER A 20 62.68 37.06 -37.42
N ALA A 21 63.25 37.63 -36.34
CA ALA A 21 62.73 37.42 -34.98
C ALA A 21 61.35 38.08 -34.75
N ALA A 22 61.04 39.16 -35.48
CA ALA A 22 59.73 39.80 -35.41
C ALA A 22 58.63 38.92 -36.05
N THR A 23 58.94 38.23 -37.15
CA THR A 23 58.02 37.29 -37.79
C THR A 23 57.80 36.03 -36.95
N SER A 24 58.85 35.45 -36.34
CA SER A 24 58.69 34.28 -35.47
C SER A 24 57.88 34.60 -34.22
N HIS A 25 58.14 35.74 -33.56
CA HIS A 25 57.35 36.18 -32.40
C HIS A 25 55.88 36.42 -32.76
N VAL A 26 55.57 37.03 -33.91
CA VAL A 26 54.19 37.18 -34.37
C VAL A 26 53.54 35.80 -34.62
N GLU A 27 54.26 34.86 -35.22
CA GLU A 27 53.78 33.51 -35.47
C GLU A 27 53.53 32.72 -34.17
N GLU A 28 54.43 32.83 -33.18
CA GLU A 28 54.25 32.29 -31.82
C GLU A 28 53.01 32.86 -31.13
N THR A 29 52.81 34.19 -31.17
CA THR A 29 51.60 34.81 -30.58
C THR A 29 50.32 34.39 -31.29
N LEU A 30 50.35 34.15 -32.61
CA LEU A 30 49.21 33.62 -33.37
C LEU A 30 48.94 32.15 -33.03
N GLN A 31 49.97 31.32 -32.81
CA GLN A 31 49.80 29.96 -32.32
C GLN A 31 49.16 29.95 -30.93
N GLN A 32 49.66 30.78 -30.01
CA GLN A 32 49.12 30.90 -28.66
C GLN A 32 47.68 31.44 -28.64
N MET A 33 47.34 32.39 -29.51
CA MET A 33 45.96 32.86 -29.71
C MET A 33 45.05 31.73 -30.22
N ASN A 34 45.51 30.89 -31.16
CA ASN A 34 44.75 29.75 -31.66
C ASN A 34 44.52 28.67 -30.58
N ILE A 35 45.50 28.43 -29.71
CA ILE A 35 45.36 27.55 -28.53
C ILE A 35 44.28 28.09 -27.61
N LEU A 36 44.35 29.37 -27.22
CA LEU A 36 43.33 30.01 -26.36
C LEU A 36 41.93 29.99 -26.99
N ILE A 37 41.81 30.17 -28.31
CA ILE A 37 40.52 30.04 -29.02
C ILE A 37 39.99 28.60 -28.96
N LYS A 38 40.85 27.60 -29.08
CA LYS A 38 40.49 26.17 -28.98
C LYS A 38 40.03 25.83 -27.56
N GLU A 39 40.83 26.18 -26.55
CA GLU A 39 40.48 26.01 -25.13
C GLU A 39 39.17 26.73 -24.77
N ASN A 40 38.93 27.93 -25.30
CA ASN A 40 37.68 28.66 -25.06
C ASN A 40 36.45 27.99 -25.72
N ARG A 41 36.63 27.30 -26.85
CA ARG A 41 35.57 26.48 -27.47
C ARG A 41 35.31 25.22 -26.64
N GLU A 42 36.36 24.51 -26.24
CA GLU A 42 36.27 23.31 -25.40
C GLU A 42 35.61 23.62 -24.04
N LEU A 43 35.94 24.73 -23.40
CA LEU A 43 35.29 25.21 -22.18
C LEU A 43 33.80 25.55 -22.39
N LYS A 44 33.43 26.17 -23.53
CA LYS A 44 32.03 26.45 -23.86
C LYS A 44 31.23 25.17 -24.12
N GLU A 45 31.84 24.18 -24.77
CA GLU A 45 31.22 22.88 -25.00
C GLU A 45 31.07 22.10 -23.69
N ALA A 46 32.11 22.06 -22.84
CA ALA A 46 32.03 21.47 -21.51
C ALA A 46 30.94 22.12 -20.65
N LEU A 47 30.85 23.46 -20.62
CA LEU A 47 29.80 24.18 -19.90
C LEU A 47 28.39 23.92 -20.48
N LYS A 48 28.27 23.72 -21.80
CA LYS A 48 27.01 23.32 -22.42
C LYS A 48 26.59 21.91 -22.00
N GLN A 49 27.54 20.97 -21.94
CA GLN A 49 27.28 19.59 -21.50
C GLN A 49 26.93 19.51 -20.01
N THR A 50 27.61 20.26 -19.14
CA THR A 50 27.27 20.28 -17.70
C THR A 50 25.89 20.90 -17.45
N ASN A 51 25.53 21.96 -18.17
CA ASN A 51 24.18 22.54 -18.11
C ASN A 51 23.11 21.56 -18.62
N LEU A 52 23.37 20.81 -19.69
CA LEU A 52 22.44 19.80 -20.20
C LEU A 52 22.24 18.68 -19.17
N SER A 53 23.32 18.11 -18.64
CA SER A 53 23.25 17.06 -17.62
C SER A 53 22.57 17.55 -16.32
N MET A 54 22.78 18.82 -15.95
CA MET A 54 22.08 19.43 -14.82
C MET A 54 20.57 19.55 -15.08
N LYS A 55 20.16 19.94 -16.29
CA LYS A 55 18.75 20.01 -16.70
C LYS A 55 18.09 18.62 -16.68
N GLU A 56 18.74 17.61 -17.24
CA GLU A 56 18.27 16.21 -17.21
C GLU A 56 18.10 15.70 -15.77
N ARG A 57 19.04 16.01 -14.87
CA ARG A 57 18.94 15.68 -13.44
C ARG A 57 17.78 16.39 -12.75
N PHE A 58 17.55 17.67 -13.05
CA PHE A 58 16.39 18.40 -12.51
C PHE A 58 15.07 17.82 -13.03
N GLU A 59 14.97 17.51 -14.32
CA GLU A 59 13.80 16.85 -14.91
C GLU A 59 13.54 15.49 -14.24
N GLY A 60 14.57 14.65 -14.09
CA GLY A 60 14.50 13.39 -13.35
C GLY A 60 14.05 13.55 -11.89
N LEU A 61 14.57 14.55 -11.18
CA LEU A 61 14.14 14.87 -9.81
C LEU A 61 12.67 15.34 -9.75
N THR A 62 12.19 16.10 -10.73
CA THR A 62 10.77 16.50 -10.78
C THR A 62 9.83 15.33 -11.03
N VAL A 63 10.18 14.42 -11.96
CA VAL A 63 9.42 13.19 -12.21
C VAL A 63 9.41 12.28 -10.98
N TRP A 64 10.56 12.10 -10.33
CA TRP A 64 10.65 11.31 -9.10
C TRP A 64 9.79 11.92 -7.97
N LYS A 65 9.83 13.25 -7.80
CA LYS A 65 9.03 13.96 -6.80
C LYS A 65 7.52 13.81 -7.04
N GLU A 66 7.06 13.89 -8.29
CA GLU A 66 5.64 13.71 -8.60
C GLU A 66 5.23 12.24 -8.38
N LYS A 67 6.07 11.26 -8.78
CA LYS A 67 5.82 9.84 -8.49
C LYS A 67 5.73 9.57 -6.98
N GLN A 68 6.59 10.16 -6.15
CA GLN A 68 6.51 10.04 -4.69
C GLN A 68 5.22 10.64 -4.12
N LYS A 69 4.70 11.72 -4.71
CA LYS A 69 3.42 12.33 -4.35
C LYS A 69 2.23 11.45 -4.76
N GLU A 70 2.28 10.84 -5.95
CA GLU A 70 1.29 9.85 -6.40
C GLU A 70 1.28 8.62 -5.48
N GLU A 71 2.44 8.00 -5.22
CA GLU A 71 2.60 6.85 -4.32
C GLU A 71 2.06 7.17 -2.91
N ARG A 72 2.37 8.34 -2.36
CA ARG A 72 1.80 8.80 -1.09
C ARG A 72 0.27 8.90 -1.14
N SER A 73 -0.29 9.55 -2.17
CA SER A 73 -1.74 9.73 -2.30
C SER A 73 -2.49 8.39 -2.43
N PHE A 74 -1.89 7.40 -3.10
CA PHE A 74 -2.41 6.05 -3.21
C PHE A 74 -2.43 5.34 -1.85
N LEU A 75 -1.34 5.42 -1.08
CA LEU A 75 -1.27 4.85 0.27
C LEU A 75 -2.25 5.53 1.23
N GLU A 76 -2.41 6.85 1.13
CA GLU A 76 -3.36 7.64 1.94
C GLU A 76 -4.82 7.23 1.63
N SER A 77 -5.17 7.07 0.35
CA SER A 77 -6.47 6.53 -0.08
C SER A 77 -6.70 5.10 0.40
N ARG A 78 -5.68 4.24 0.37
CA ARG A 78 -5.76 2.85 0.87
C ARG A 78 -5.94 2.76 2.37
N LEU A 79 -5.29 3.65 3.13
CA LEU A 79 -5.47 3.74 4.58
C LEU A 79 -6.87 4.26 4.93
N GLU A 80 -7.41 5.21 4.18
CA GLU A 80 -8.76 5.73 4.39
C GLU A 80 -9.83 4.65 4.08
N GLU A 81 -9.69 3.94 2.97
CA GLU A 81 -10.46 2.72 2.67
C GLU A 81 -10.40 1.67 3.80
N ALA A 82 -9.23 1.47 4.41
CA ALA A 82 -9.08 0.52 5.51
C ALA A 82 -9.78 1.02 6.79
N ARG A 83 -9.66 2.31 7.12
CA ARG A 83 -10.38 2.95 8.23
C ARG A 83 -11.90 2.81 8.08
N GLN A 84 -12.42 3.03 6.86
CA GLN A 84 -13.84 2.88 6.57
C GLN A 84 -14.33 1.42 6.73
N ARG A 85 -13.54 0.43 6.30
CA ARG A 85 -13.85 -0.99 6.54
C ARG A 85 -13.84 -1.35 8.03
N VAL A 86 -12.87 -0.84 8.80
CA VAL A 86 -12.83 -1.03 10.26
C VAL A 86 -14.06 -0.41 10.93
N HIS A 87 -14.40 0.84 10.61
CA HIS A 87 -15.59 1.50 11.16
C HIS A 87 -16.89 0.77 10.79
N ALA A 88 -16.99 0.21 9.58
CA ALA A 88 -18.13 -0.62 9.18
C ALA A 88 -18.23 -1.88 10.05
N LEU A 89 -17.12 -2.62 10.22
CA LEU A 89 -17.06 -3.81 11.07
C LEU A 89 -17.31 -3.49 12.55
N ASP A 90 -16.84 -2.34 13.06
CA ASP A 90 -17.15 -1.90 14.42
C ASP A 90 -18.64 -1.63 14.60
N SER A 91 -19.29 -0.99 13.61
CA SER A 91 -20.74 -0.78 13.64
C SER A 91 -21.56 -2.07 13.54
N GLU A 92 -21.09 -3.06 12.77
CA GLU A 92 -21.68 -4.39 12.69
C GLU A 92 -21.48 -5.16 14.01
N ASN A 93 -20.28 -5.11 14.60
CA ASN A 93 -20.00 -5.70 15.90
C ASN A 93 -20.87 -5.09 17.02
N GLU A 94 -21.10 -3.78 17.02
CA GLU A 94 -22.01 -3.14 17.99
C GLU A 94 -23.49 -3.54 17.76
N LEU A 95 -23.91 -3.75 16.51
CA LEU A 95 -25.23 -4.32 16.21
C LEU A 95 -25.35 -5.78 16.66
N LEU A 96 -24.32 -6.59 16.42
CA LEU A 96 -24.28 -7.99 16.86
C LEU A 96 -24.24 -8.10 18.39
N LYS A 97 -23.45 -7.27 19.09
CA LYS A 97 -23.46 -7.19 20.57
C LYS A 97 -24.85 -6.84 21.10
N LYS A 98 -25.52 -5.84 20.53
CA LYS A 98 -26.91 -5.51 20.90
C LYS A 98 -27.85 -6.67 20.64
N ARG A 99 -27.69 -7.39 19.51
CA ARG A 99 -28.54 -8.54 19.20
C ARG A 99 -28.30 -9.73 20.13
N VAL A 100 -27.05 -9.96 20.54
CA VAL A 100 -26.70 -10.92 21.60
C VAL A 100 -27.32 -10.49 22.93
N GLN A 101 -27.18 -9.22 23.32
CA GLN A 101 -27.77 -8.67 24.55
C GLN A 101 -29.31 -8.75 24.56
N GLU A 102 -29.97 -8.53 23.42
CA GLU A 102 -31.41 -8.73 23.25
C GLU A 102 -31.78 -10.20 23.48
N LEU A 103 -31.06 -11.14 22.87
CA LEU A 103 -31.29 -12.59 23.05
C LEU A 103 -31.02 -13.02 24.50
N GLU A 104 -29.94 -12.53 25.12
CA GLU A 104 -29.61 -12.74 26.55
C GLU A 104 -30.69 -12.14 27.47
N SER A 105 -31.28 -10.99 27.12
CA SER A 105 -32.40 -10.42 27.87
C SER A 105 -33.70 -11.20 27.69
N HIS A 106 -33.90 -11.84 26.53
CA HIS A 106 -35.02 -12.75 26.29
C HIS A 106 -34.86 -14.10 27.00
N THR A 107 -33.63 -14.59 27.22
CA THR A 107 -33.38 -15.76 28.09
C THR A 107 -33.35 -15.40 29.58
N GLY A 108 -32.93 -14.18 29.93
CA GLY A 108 -32.91 -13.64 31.29
C GLY A 108 -34.30 -13.28 31.85
N ALA A 109 -35.35 -13.26 31.01
CA ALA A 109 -36.73 -13.06 31.41
C ALA A 109 -37.42 -14.36 31.88
N GLY A 110 -36.90 -14.95 32.96
CA GLY A 110 -37.73 -15.61 33.98
C GLY A 110 -38.13 -17.09 33.84
N GLU A 111 -38.18 -17.70 32.64
CA GLU A 111 -38.79 -19.05 32.51
C GLU A 111 -37.92 -20.13 31.80
N GLY A 112 -36.84 -19.77 31.10
CA GLY A 112 -36.09 -20.71 30.24
C GLY A 112 -35.05 -21.61 30.92
N GLU A 113 -34.17 -21.05 31.77
CA GLU A 113 -33.03 -21.80 32.30
C GLU A 113 -33.41 -22.85 33.35
N GLY A 114 -34.44 -22.57 34.17
CA GLY A 114 -34.93 -23.51 35.18
C GLY A 114 -35.56 -24.76 34.56
N ASP A 115 -36.36 -24.60 33.50
CA ASP A 115 -37.03 -25.71 32.82
C ASP A 115 -36.04 -26.58 32.04
N MET A 116 -35.11 -26.00 31.27
CA MET A 116 -34.06 -26.78 30.59
C MET A 116 -33.14 -27.52 31.58
N GLN A 117 -32.78 -26.91 32.71
CA GLN A 117 -31.97 -27.58 33.72
C GLN A 117 -32.74 -28.71 34.43
N ALA A 118 -34.02 -28.49 34.76
CA ALA A 118 -34.90 -29.51 35.35
C ALA A 118 -35.18 -30.67 34.38
N GLN A 119 -35.38 -30.40 33.09
CA GLN A 119 -35.52 -31.43 32.06
C GLN A 119 -34.21 -32.21 31.87
N LEU A 120 -33.04 -31.54 31.94
CA LEU A 120 -31.75 -32.22 31.94
C LEU A 120 -31.54 -33.11 33.17
N GLU A 121 -31.95 -32.70 34.36
CA GLU A 121 -31.93 -33.57 35.55
C GLU A 121 -32.91 -34.73 35.45
N LEU A 122 -34.13 -34.50 34.93
CA LEU A 122 -35.13 -35.53 34.71
C LEU A 122 -34.65 -36.59 33.70
N LEU A 123 -34.06 -36.16 32.59
CA LEU A 123 -33.47 -37.03 31.57
C LEU A 123 -32.26 -37.80 32.12
N LYS A 124 -31.37 -37.16 32.90
CA LYS A 124 -30.29 -37.85 33.61
C LYS A 124 -30.83 -38.92 34.57
N GLY A 125 -31.86 -38.61 35.35
CA GLY A 125 -32.53 -39.58 36.23
C GLY A 125 -33.26 -40.70 35.48
N GLN A 126 -33.71 -40.45 34.25
CA GLN A 126 -34.29 -41.47 33.37
C GLN A 126 -33.21 -42.38 32.76
N ILE A 127 -32.06 -41.83 32.36
CA ILE A 127 -30.89 -42.59 31.91
C ILE A 127 -30.36 -43.52 33.01
N VAL A 128 -30.25 -43.03 34.25
CA VAL A 128 -29.81 -43.85 35.41
C VAL A 128 -30.78 -45.02 35.66
N ARG A 129 -32.09 -44.78 35.57
CA ARG A 129 -33.10 -45.87 35.70
C ARG A 129 -33.00 -46.88 34.57
N LEU A 130 -32.88 -46.43 33.31
CA LEU A 130 -32.69 -47.32 32.17
C LEU A 130 -31.36 -48.08 32.22
N GLN A 131 -30.30 -47.52 32.82
CA GLN A 131 -29.07 -48.26 33.09
C GLN A 131 -29.26 -49.33 34.17
N ALA A 132 -30.01 -49.06 35.24
CA ALA A 132 -30.35 -50.07 36.25
C ALA A 132 -31.19 -51.20 35.65
N GLU A 133 -32.27 -50.87 34.91
CA GLU A 133 -33.10 -51.85 34.20
C GLU A 133 -32.27 -52.66 33.18
N LYS A 134 -31.33 -52.02 32.46
CA LYS A 134 -30.39 -52.74 31.58
C LYS A 134 -29.49 -53.69 32.36
N CYS A 135 -28.96 -53.29 33.52
CA CYS A 135 -28.16 -54.16 34.38
C CYS A 135 -28.96 -55.35 34.90
N ASP A 136 -30.21 -55.13 35.33
CA ASP A 136 -31.11 -56.19 35.78
C ASP A 136 -31.47 -57.15 34.63
N LEU A 137 -31.77 -56.63 33.43
CA LEU A 137 -32.02 -57.45 32.24
C LEU A 137 -30.79 -58.22 31.75
N VAL A 138 -29.58 -57.68 31.95
CA VAL A 138 -28.31 -58.38 31.68
C VAL A 138 -28.06 -59.47 32.72
N ALA A 139 -28.37 -59.23 33.99
CA ALA A 139 -28.29 -60.24 35.05
C ALA A 139 -29.30 -61.37 34.81
N MET A 140 -30.56 -61.04 34.48
CA MET A 140 -31.57 -62.03 34.08
C MET A 140 -31.17 -62.79 32.81
N ASN A 141 -30.58 -62.13 31.80
CA ASN A 141 -30.06 -62.82 30.61
C ASN A 141 -28.89 -63.75 30.96
N SER A 142 -28.02 -63.35 31.89
CA SER A 142 -26.92 -64.20 32.37
C SER A 142 -27.46 -65.40 33.14
N GLU A 143 -28.49 -65.22 33.97
CA GLU A 143 -29.17 -66.33 34.67
C GLU A 143 -29.93 -67.25 33.68
N LEU A 144 -30.57 -66.70 32.66
CA LEU A 144 -31.21 -67.46 31.58
C LEU A 144 -30.20 -68.20 30.71
N GLN A 145 -29.06 -67.59 30.37
CA GLN A 145 -27.96 -68.25 29.66
C GLN A 145 -27.32 -69.35 30.51
N LEU A 146 -27.18 -69.17 31.83
CA LEU A 146 -26.73 -70.23 32.74
C LEU A 146 -27.75 -71.38 32.86
N LYS A 147 -29.05 -71.08 32.82
CA LYS A 147 -30.12 -72.10 32.77
C LYS A 147 -30.19 -72.83 31.42
N MET A 148 -29.97 -72.14 30.31
CA MET A 148 -29.86 -72.75 28.97
C MET A 148 -28.57 -73.56 28.82
N GLY A 149 -27.47 -73.12 29.44
CA GLY A 149 -26.18 -73.81 29.48
C GLY A 149 -26.16 -75.13 30.26
N GLN A 150 -27.27 -75.50 30.92
CA GLN A 150 -27.46 -76.82 31.52
C GLN A 150 -28.23 -77.80 30.60
N GLY A 151 -28.55 -77.40 29.37
CA GLY A 151 -29.44 -78.11 28.45
C GLY A 151 -28.79 -78.67 27.18
N SER A 152 -27.88 -79.64 27.31
CA SER A 152 -27.34 -80.49 26.21
C SER A 152 -26.43 -79.82 25.15
N PRO A 153 -25.64 -80.61 24.39
CA PRO A 153 -24.49 -80.10 23.62
C PRO A 153 -24.74 -79.97 22.10
N GLU A 154 -23.77 -79.32 21.43
CA GLU A 154 -23.51 -79.32 19.97
C GLU A 154 -24.64 -78.78 19.05
N ASP A 155 -24.42 -77.60 18.42
CA ASP A 155 -23.91 -77.55 17.03
C ASP A 155 -23.56 -76.11 16.54
N SER A 156 -22.74 -76.03 15.49
CA SER A 156 -22.59 -74.93 14.51
C SER A 156 -22.27 -73.50 14.99
N PHE A 157 -20.99 -73.23 15.24
CA PHE A 157 -20.46 -71.86 15.45
C PHE A 157 -19.90 -71.27 14.14
N ILE A 158 -20.65 -70.37 13.47
CA ILE A 158 -20.10 -69.49 12.42
C ILE A 158 -19.87 -68.10 13.01
N GLU A 159 -18.60 -67.82 13.31
CA GLU A 159 -18.14 -66.55 13.89
C GLU A 159 -18.07 -65.45 12.82
N ILE A 160 -19.11 -64.62 12.70
CA ILE A 160 -19.03 -63.38 11.90
C ILE A 160 -18.34 -62.31 12.74
N ARG A 161 -17.01 -62.21 12.58
CA ARG A 161 -16.20 -61.12 13.13
C ARG A 161 -16.55 -59.78 12.46
N ILE A 162 -17.30 -58.95 13.17
CA ILE A 162 -17.44 -57.51 12.85
C ILE A 162 -16.28 -56.80 13.55
N ALA A 163 -15.44 -56.13 12.76
CA ALA A 163 -14.32 -55.36 13.28
C ALA A 163 -14.78 -53.94 13.65
N GLU A 164 -15.11 -53.71 14.92
CA GLU A 164 -15.19 -52.37 15.48
C GLU A 164 -13.79 -51.92 15.93
N GLY A 165 -13.39 -50.71 15.51
CA GLY A 165 -12.06 -50.16 15.76
C GLY A 165 -12.01 -49.24 16.99
N GLU A 166 -10.81 -49.18 17.56
CA GLU A 166 -10.29 -48.14 18.46
C GLU A 166 -10.91 -48.02 19.87
N MET A 167 -10.12 -48.39 20.91
CA MET A 167 -9.47 -47.40 21.79
C MET A 167 -8.44 -48.05 22.76
N ASN A 168 -7.16 -47.67 22.58
CA ASN A 168 -6.04 -47.59 23.55
C ASN A 168 -5.98 -48.48 24.81
N VAL A 169 -4.81 -49.13 25.06
CA VAL A 169 -3.86 -48.91 26.19
C VAL A 169 -2.79 -50.03 26.27
N THR A 170 -1.62 -49.71 26.85
CA THR A 170 -0.34 -50.50 26.95
C THR A 170 0.46 -50.59 25.64
N LYS A 171 1.71 -50.14 25.47
CA LYS A 171 2.94 -49.95 26.30
C LYS A 171 3.96 -51.10 26.14
N ASP A 172 5.20 -50.68 25.85
CA ASP A 172 6.47 -51.41 25.80
C ASP A 172 6.92 -52.10 24.48
N LEU A 173 8.08 -51.63 24.01
CA LEU A 173 9.01 -52.10 22.96
C LEU A 173 9.84 -53.32 23.47
N PRO A 174 10.71 -54.05 22.70
CA PRO A 174 11.43 -53.57 21.49
C PRO A 174 11.76 -54.58 20.34
N VAL A 175 12.20 -53.99 19.21
CA VAL A 175 13.24 -54.47 18.24
C VAL A 175 13.01 -55.75 17.41
N ALA A 176 12.97 -55.56 16.08
CA ALA A 176 13.76 -56.34 15.10
C ALA A 176 13.89 -55.55 13.77
N GLU A 177 15.10 -55.45 13.22
CA GLU A 177 15.40 -54.74 11.96
C GLU A 177 15.17 -55.63 10.71
N LYS A 178 14.77 -55.03 9.58
CA LYS A 178 15.21 -55.41 8.21
C LYS A 178 14.73 -54.45 7.11
N ASP A 179 15.48 -54.42 6.02
CA ASP A 179 15.47 -53.39 4.96
C ASP A 179 14.22 -53.34 4.05
N PRO A 180 13.93 -52.17 3.43
CA PRO A 180 12.83 -52.02 2.48
C PRO A 180 13.29 -51.96 1.01
N PHE A 181 13.15 -53.04 0.25
CA PHE A 181 13.07 -52.97 -1.23
C PHE A 181 12.25 -54.14 -1.81
N SER A 182 11.55 -53.87 -2.92
CA SER A 182 10.81 -54.83 -3.77
C SER A 182 9.36 -55.21 -3.35
N SER A 183 8.37 -54.43 -3.79
CA SER A 183 7.08 -54.91 -4.35
C SER A 183 6.11 -53.75 -4.59
N SER A 184 5.96 -53.30 -5.84
CA SER A 184 4.95 -52.29 -6.23
C SER A 184 4.64 -52.31 -7.74
N THR A 185 4.28 -53.48 -8.28
CA THR A 185 3.79 -53.62 -9.67
C THR A 185 2.43 -54.32 -9.78
N ALA A 186 2.05 -55.18 -8.82
CA ALA A 186 0.81 -55.96 -8.87
C ALA A 186 -0.52 -55.16 -8.70
N LYS A 187 -0.47 -53.85 -8.45
CA LYS A 187 -1.67 -53.01 -8.27
C LYS A 187 -2.14 -52.29 -9.55
N SER A 188 -1.31 -52.25 -10.61
CA SER A 188 -1.65 -51.56 -11.86
C SER A 188 -2.63 -52.37 -12.71
N ASP A 189 -2.38 -53.67 -12.88
CA ASP A 189 -3.10 -54.50 -13.84
C ASP A 189 -4.57 -54.72 -13.47
N MET A 190 -4.89 -54.87 -12.18
CA MET A 190 -6.27 -55.01 -11.70
C MET A 190 -7.11 -53.74 -11.87
N ALA A 191 -6.48 -52.57 -11.97
CA ALA A 191 -7.17 -51.32 -12.30
C ALA A 191 -7.40 -51.20 -13.81
N ALA A 192 -6.40 -51.54 -14.63
CA ALA A 192 -6.52 -51.57 -16.09
C ALA A 192 -7.61 -52.55 -16.57
N SER A 193 -7.63 -53.79 -16.07
CA SER A 193 -8.65 -54.77 -16.46
C SER A 193 -10.08 -54.39 -16.04
N ARG A 194 -10.25 -53.59 -14.97
CA ARG A 194 -11.57 -53.03 -14.63
C ARG A 194 -12.00 -51.97 -15.64
N LEU A 195 -11.11 -51.04 -15.98
CA LEU A 195 -11.39 -49.97 -16.95
C LEU A 195 -11.71 -50.55 -18.34
N ASP A 196 -10.97 -51.56 -18.80
CA ASP A 196 -11.30 -52.27 -20.06
C ASP A 196 -12.69 -52.93 -20.02
N SER A 197 -13.08 -53.53 -18.90
CA SER A 197 -14.41 -54.14 -18.74
C SER A 197 -15.54 -53.10 -18.70
N GLU A 198 -15.27 -51.92 -18.15
CA GLU A 198 -16.17 -50.76 -18.11
C GLU A 198 -16.30 -50.13 -19.51
N GLU A 199 -15.20 -49.99 -20.26
CA GLU A 199 -15.22 -49.50 -21.65
C GLU A 199 -15.95 -50.45 -22.60
N GLN A 200 -15.82 -51.77 -22.41
CA GLN A 200 -16.58 -52.78 -23.15
C GLN A 200 -18.09 -52.71 -22.85
N THR A 201 -18.48 -52.56 -21.58
CA THR A 201 -19.91 -52.40 -21.22
C THR A 201 -20.49 -51.08 -21.72
N VAL A 202 -19.74 -49.97 -21.65
CA VAL A 202 -20.16 -48.69 -22.25
C VAL A 202 -20.31 -48.81 -23.77
N SER A 203 -19.38 -49.48 -24.45
CA SER A 203 -19.45 -49.73 -25.90
C SER A 203 -20.69 -50.55 -26.28
N GLN A 204 -21.01 -51.59 -25.50
CA GLN A 204 -22.18 -52.43 -25.71
C GLN A 204 -23.50 -51.67 -25.45
N LEU A 205 -23.55 -50.83 -24.41
CA LEU A 205 -24.70 -49.94 -24.15
C LEU A 205 -24.91 -48.90 -25.26
N LEU A 206 -23.83 -48.30 -25.77
CA LEU A 206 -23.88 -47.36 -26.90
C LEU A 206 -24.34 -48.05 -28.20
N GLN A 207 -23.95 -49.30 -28.43
CA GLN A 207 -24.42 -50.07 -29.58
C GLN A 207 -25.92 -50.41 -29.45
N SER A 208 -26.39 -50.85 -28.28
CA SER A 208 -27.80 -51.08 -28.00
C SER A 208 -28.64 -49.81 -28.16
N LEU A 209 -28.15 -48.67 -27.65
CA LEU A 209 -28.83 -47.37 -27.79
C LEU A 209 -28.96 -46.94 -29.27
N ARG A 210 -27.95 -47.22 -30.11
CA ARG A 210 -28.02 -46.98 -31.56
C ARG A 210 -29.06 -47.89 -32.22
N GLN A 211 -29.12 -49.17 -31.84
CA GLN A 211 -30.12 -50.11 -32.36
C GLN A 211 -31.55 -49.70 -31.97
N GLU A 212 -31.79 -49.35 -30.71
CA GLU A 212 -33.08 -48.82 -30.23
C GLU A 212 -33.48 -47.53 -30.95
N THR A 213 -32.52 -46.61 -31.17
CA THR A 213 -32.77 -45.37 -31.93
C THR A 213 -33.19 -45.67 -33.37
N GLN A 214 -32.53 -46.63 -34.03
CA GLN A 214 -32.86 -47.05 -35.38
C GLN A 214 -34.21 -47.79 -35.46
N GLN A 215 -34.54 -48.63 -34.48
CA GLN A 215 -35.85 -49.28 -34.39
C GLN A 215 -36.97 -48.26 -34.18
N LYS A 216 -36.76 -47.26 -33.30
CA LYS A 216 -37.70 -46.16 -33.07
C LYS A 216 -37.96 -45.36 -34.35
N GLU A 217 -36.92 -45.01 -35.10
CA GLU A 217 -37.05 -44.31 -36.38
C GLU A 217 -37.83 -45.16 -37.41
N GLN A 218 -37.54 -46.47 -37.48
CA GLN A 218 -38.25 -47.38 -38.38
C GLN A 218 -39.73 -47.54 -38.01
N LEU A 219 -40.06 -47.63 -36.72
CA LEU A 219 -41.44 -47.65 -36.23
C LEU A 219 -42.16 -46.31 -36.48
N GLN A 220 -41.46 -45.19 -36.35
CA GLN A 220 -42.01 -43.87 -36.65
C GLN A 220 -42.35 -43.71 -38.15
N ILE A 221 -41.51 -44.23 -39.04
CA ILE A 221 -41.79 -44.30 -40.49
C ILE A 221 -43.01 -45.20 -40.77
N GLN A 222 -43.10 -46.37 -40.13
CA GLN A 222 -44.26 -47.27 -40.27
C GLN A 222 -45.56 -46.63 -39.77
N LEU A 223 -45.52 -45.94 -38.62
CA LEU A 223 -46.66 -45.22 -38.08
C LEU A 223 -47.11 -44.10 -39.03
N GLN A 224 -46.18 -43.32 -39.57
CA GLN A 224 -46.48 -42.26 -40.53
C GLN A 224 -47.07 -42.81 -41.84
N ALA A 225 -46.61 -43.98 -42.30
CA ALA A 225 -47.18 -44.68 -43.45
C ALA A 225 -48.59 -45.22 -43.16
N ALA A 226 -48.82 -45.78 -41.96
CA ALA A 226 -50.15 -46.22 -41.52
C ALA A 226 -51.14 -45.06 -41.39
N MET A 227 -50.72 -43.93 -40.83
CA MET A 227 -51.54 -42.71 -40.75
C MET A 227 -51.92 -42.18 -42.13
N LYS A 228 -50.97 -42.15 -43.09
CA LYS A 228 -51.28 -41.79 -44.49
C LYS A 228 -52.29 -42.76 -45.11
N ARG A 229 -52.15 -44.06 -44.86
CA ARG A 229 -53.06 -45.10 -45.36
C ARG A 229 -54.47 -44.98 -44.75
N ILE A 230 -54.58 -44.59 -43.48
CA ILE A 230 -55.87 -44.30 -42.82
C ILE A 230 -56.50 -43.05 -43.45
N ALA A 231 -55.76 -41.95 -43.59
CA ALA A 231 -56.25 -40.74 -44.25
C ALA A 231 -56.67 -40.96 -45.71
N GLU A 232 -55.97 -41.84 -46.45
CA GLU A 232 -56.36 -42.27 -47.79
C GLU A 232 -57.64 -43.13 -47.83
N LEU A 233 -57.98 -43.84 -46.74
CA LEU A 233 -59.21 -44.63 -46.63
C LEU A 233 -60.37 -43.75 -46.17
N GLU A 234 -60.13 -42.81 -45.26
CA GLU A 234 -61.08 -41.77 -44.84
C GLU A 234 -61.49 -40.89 -46.04
N LEU A 235 -60.55 -40.53 -46.91
CA LEU A 235 -60.83 -39.80 -48.16
C LEU A 235 -61.59 -40.64 -49.22
N LYS A 236 -61.63 -41.97 -49.06
CA LYS A 236 -62.30 -42.92 -49.98
C LYS A 236 -63.66 -43.41 -49.45
N LEU A 237 -64.19 -42.82 -48.39
CA LEU A 237 -65.54 -43.10 -47.88
C LEU A 237 -66.58 -42.12 -48.48
N PRO A 238 -67.39 -42.55 -49.46
CA PRO A 238 -68.59 -41.80 -49.83
C PRO A 238 -69.65 -41.99 -48.74
N ILE A 239 -70.07 -40.89 -48.10
CA ILE A 239 -71.22 -40.90 -47.21
C ILE A 239 -72.49 -41.05 -48.07
N THR A 240 -73.01 -42.27 -48.13
CA THR A 240 -74.40 -42.56 -48.51
C THR A 240 -75.00 -43.57 -47.55
N GLU A 241 -75.11 -43.19 -46.28
CA GLU A 241 -76.12 -43.77 -45.39
C GLU A 241 -77.50 -43.28 -45.87
N SER A 242 -78.15 -44.08 -46.70
CA SER A 242 -79.58 -43.95 -46.98
C SER A 242 -80.29 -45.11 -46.30
N GLU A 243 -81.00 -44.77 -45.22
CA GLU A 243 -81.93 -45.65 -44.53
C GLU A 243 -82.77 -46.45 -45.54
N THR A 244 -82.85 -47.78 -45.37
CA THR A 244 -83.87 -48.57 -46.06
C THR A 244 -84.60 -49.42 -45.04
N GLN A 245 -85.74 -48.89 -44.59
CA GLN A 245 -86.57 -49.45 -43.55
C GLN A 245 -87.14 -50.81 -43.98
N THR A 246 -87.10 -51.79 -43.08
CA THR A 246 -87.78 -53.07 -43.29
C THR A 246 -89.29 -52.87 -43.13
N SER A 247 -90.03 -52.86 -44.24
CA SER A 247 -91.49 -52.86 -44.23
C SER A 247 -92.04 -53.90 -45.21
N LEU A 248 -92.55 -55.02 -44.66
CA LEU A 248 -93.44 -55.94 -45.38
C LEU A 248 -94.90 -55.51 -45.15
N PRO A 249 -95.67 -55.18 -46.19
CA PRO A 249 -97.13 -55.18 -46.13
C PRO A 249 -97.67 -56.51 -46.68
N CYS A 250 -98.43 -57.24 -45.86
CA CYS A 250 -99.26 -58.35 -46.33
C CYS A 250 -100.73 -57.93 -46.37
N SER A 251 -101.34 -57.94 -47.56
CA SER A 251 -102.78 -58.08 -47.84
C SER A 251 -102.95 -58.06 -49.38
N THR A 252 -103.21 -59.19 -50.04
CA THR A 252 -104.56 -59.74 -50.33
C THR A 252 -105.50 -58.76 -51.05
N ALA A 253 -105.94 -59.14 -52.27
CA ALA A 253 -107.35 -59.20 -52.70
C ALA A 253 -107.51 -59.40 -54.23
N ALA A 254 -108.71 -59.87 -54.61
CA ALA A 254 -109.30 -59.99 -55.96
C ALA A 254 -108.63 -61.01 -56.91
N ALA A 255 -109.28 -62.14 -57.28
CA ALA A 255 -110.55 -62.31 -58.02
C ALA A 255 -110.40 -61.99 -59.52
N ALA A 256 -111.05 -62.67 -60.48
CA ALA A 256 -112.08 -63.72 -60.44
C ALA A 256 -111.71 -64.82 -61.51
N ASP A 257 -112.53 -65.78 -61.98
CA ASP A 257 -113.99 -65.89 -62.01
C ASP A 257 -114.46 -67.33 -62.38
N ALA A 258 -115.74 -67.64 -62.10
CA ALA A 258 -116.65 -68.61 -62.77
C ALA A 258 -116.18 -70.09 -63.01
N GLN A 259 -116.99 -71.18 -62.95
CA GLN A 259 -118.39 -71.48 -62.58
C GLN A 259 -118.54 -73.05 -62.58
N SER A 260 -119.65 -73.77 -62.28
CA SER A 260 -121.04 -73.51 -61.86
C SER A 260 -121.65 -74.79 -61.26
N LYS A 261 -122.49 -74.71 -60.20
CA LYS A 261 -123.36 -75.80 -59.64
C LYS A 261 -122.58 -76.95 -58.94
N ASN A 262 -123.05 -77.64 -57.89
CA ASN A 262 -124.42 -77.90 -57.48
C ASN A 262 -124.46 -78.43 -56.02
N LEU A 263 -125.16 -77.73 -55.13
CA LEU A 263 -125.98 -78.24 -54.01
C LEU A 263 -125.85 -79.73 -53.60
N GLN A 264 -124.70 -80.14 -53.07
CA GLN A 264 -124.58 -81.25 -52.10
C GLN A 264 -123.29 -81.14 -51.25
N GLU A 265 -122.62 -79.98 -51.28
CA GLU A 265 -121.25 -79.83 -50.76
C GLU A 265 -121.18 -79.09 -49.42
N ASP A 266 -122.20 -78.34 -49.00
CA ASP A 266 -122.08 -77.39 -47.88
C ASP A 266 -121.69 -78.01 -46.53
N LYS A 267 -121.94 -79.32 -46.34
CA LYS A 267 -121.57 -80.04 -45.11
C LYS A 267 -120.13 -80.56 -45.12
N ASP A 268 -119.60 -80.90 -46.30
CA ASP A 268 -118.22 -81.35 -46.48
C ASP A 268 -117.29 -80.16 -46.77
N LYS A 269 -117.80 -79.08 -47.38
CA LYS A 269 -117.16 -77.77 -47.48
C LYS A 269 -117.02 -77.10 -46.13
N SER A 270 -118.08 -77.02 -45.30
CA SER A 270 -117.92 -76.47 -43.95
C SER A 270 -116.98 -77.31 -43.08
N ALA A 271 -116.97 -78.64 -43.23
CA ALA A 271 -115.95 -79.49 -42.57
C ALA A 271 -114.53 -79.23 -43.10
N SER A 272 -114.36 -79.10 -44.42
CA SER A 272 -113.09 -78.76 -45.09
C SER A 272 -112.60 -77.36 -44.70
N GLU A 273 -113.48 -76.38 -44.62
CA GLU A 273 -113.19 -75.01 -44.19
C GLU A 273 -112.82 -74.96 -42.71
N VAL A 274 -113.49 -75.74 -41.84
CA VAL A 274 -113.12 -75.87 -40.42
C VAL A 274 -111.75 -76.55 -40.27
N GLU A 275 -111.44 -77.59 -41.04
CA GLU A 275 -110.14 -78.26 -40.97
C GLU A 275 -109.02 -77.41 -41.61
N ASN A 276 -109.33 -76.61 -42.64
CA ASN A 276 -108.46 -75.60 -43.23
C ASN A 276 -108.21 -74.43 -42.25
N MET A 277 -109.25 -73.93 -41.57
CA MET A 277 -109.12 -72.94 -40.48
C MET A 277 -108.31 -73.49 -39.32
N LYS A 278 -108.48 -74.77 -38.97
CA LYS A 278 -107.69 -75.45 -37.92
C LYS A 278 -106.22 -75.64 -38.32
N THR A 279 -105.93 -75.96 -39.59
CA THR A 279 -104.53 -76.01 -40.07
C THR A 279 -103.91 -74.62 -40.21
N GLN A 280 -104.66 -73.60 -40.64
CA GLN A 280 -104.21 -72.21 -40.61
C GLN A 280 -103.96 -71.72 -39.18
N MET A 281 -104.87 -71.99 -38.25
CA MET A 281 -104.71 -71.70 -36.81
C MET A 281 -103.47 -72.43 -36.25
N MET A 282 -103.25 -73.69 -36.59
CA MET A 282 -102.07 -74.45 -36.16
C MET A 282 -100.76 -73.93 -36.78
N ASN A 283 -100.81 -73.41 -38.02
CA ASN A 283 -99.66 -72.78 -38.66
C ASN A 283 -99.36 -71.40 -38.04
N LEU A 284 -100.38 -70.56 -37.82
CA LEU A 284 -100.25 -69.29 -37.09
C LEU A 284 -99.73 -69.50 -35.67
N PHE A 285 -100.16 -70.57 -34.97
CA PHE A 285 -99.60 -70.95 -33.67
C PHE A 285 -98.11 -71.32 -33.76
N LYS A 286 -97.69 -72.07 -34.79
CA LYS A 286 -96.28 -72.39 -35.03
C LYS A 286 -95.45 -71.15 -35.40
N GLU A 287 -96.00 -70.26 -36.21
CA GLU A 287 -95.35 -69.00 -36.61
C GLU A 287 -95.21 -68.05 -35.41
N LEU A 288 -96.24 -67.92 -34.58
CA LEU A 288 -96.19 -67.17 -33.33
C LEU A 288 -95.18 -67.78 -32.35
N GLN A 289 -95.13 -69.11 -32.23
CA GLN A 289 -94.15 -69.82 -31.40
C GLN A 289 -92.71 -69.63 -31.92
N GLN A 290 -92.51 -69.64 -33.24
CA GLN A 290 -91.21 -69.33 -33.85
C GLN A 290 -90.82 -67.86 -33.67
N ALA A 291 -91.77 -66.93 -33.76
CA ALA A 291 -91.54 -65.51 -33.52
C ALA A 291 -91.17 -65.27 -32.04
N GLN A 292 -91.82 -65.96 -31.10
CA GLN A 292 -91.46 -65.92 -29.68
C GLN A 292 -90.05 -66.48 -29.44
N SER A 293 -89.69 -67.65 -30.00
CA SER A 293 -88.32 -68.19 -29.90
C SER A 293 -87.27 -67.19 -30.41
N LYS A 294 -87.52 -66.58 -31.57
CA LYS A 294 -86.63 -65.56 -32.15
C LYS A 294 -86.54 -64.29 -31.30
N LEU A 295 -87.64 -63.89 -30.64
CA LEU A 295 -87.65 -62.77 -29.70
C LEU A 295 -86.83 -63.10 -28.45
N ASP A 296 -87.03 -64.28 -27.86
CA ASP A 296 -86.29 -64.75 -26.68
C ASP A 296 -84.78 -64.88 -26.99
N GLU A 297 -84.42 -65.38 -28.18
CA GLU A 297 -83.05 -65.43 -28.72
C GLU A 297 -82.45 -64.02 -28.88
N ALA A 298 -83.20 -63.07 -29.44
CA ALA A 298 -82.77 -61.68 -29.62
C ALA A 298 -82.64 -60.93 -28.29
N GLU A 299 -83.54 -61.16 -27.32
CA GLU A 299 -83.42 -60.62 -25.97
C GLU A 299 -82.21 -61.19 -25.23
N ASN A 300 -81.94 -62.48 -25.39
CA ASN A 300 -80.75 -63.10 -24.80
C ASN A 300 -79.47 -62.54 -25.43
N MET A 301 -79.44 -62.35 -26.75
CA MET A 301 -78.34 -61.68 -27.45
C MET A 301 -78.16 -60.23 -26.97
N LYS A 302 -79.26 -59.47 -26.79
CA LYS A 302 -79.24 -58.12 -26.24
C LYS A 302 -78.67 -58.10 -24.81
N ARG A 303 -79.09 -59.02 -23.94
CA ARG A 303 -78.53 -59.16 -22.58
C ARG A 303 -77.02 -59.42 -22.62
N ASN A 304 -76.59 -60.41 -23.39
CA ASN A 304 -75.17 -60.74 -23.57
C ASN A 304 -74.34 -59.56 -24.12
N LEU A 305 -74.90 -58.77 -25.05
CA LEU A 305 -74.23 -57.58 -25.57
C LEU A 305 -74.18 -56.46 -24.52
N GLN A 306 -75.26 -56.23 -23.77
CA GLN A 306 -75.29 -55.24 -22.68
C GLN A 306 -74.29 -55.57 -21.57
N ASP A 307 -74.17 -56.84 -21.18
CA ASP A 307 -73.22 -57.26 -20.15
C ASP A 307 -71.77 -57.12 -20.67
N ARG A 308 -71.49 -57.52 -21.92
CA ARG A 308 -70.19 -57.25 -22.56
C ARG A 308 -69.85 -55.76 -22.67
N CYS A 309 -70.83 -54.88 -22.88
CA CYS A 309 -70.60 -53.43 -22.86
C CYS A 309 -70.22 -52.93 -21.46
N LYS A 310 -70.87 -53.41 -20.39
CA LYS A 310 -70.51 -53.08 -19.00
C LYS A 310 -69.10 -53.57 -18.65
N ASP A 311 -68.76 -54.79 -19.05
CA ASP A 311 -67.42 -55.36 -18.83
C ASP A 311 -66.36 -54.47 -19.52
N GLN A 312 -66.61 -54.06 -20.77
CA GLN A 312 -65.73 -53.15 -21.50
C GLN A 312 -65.65 -51.74 -20.88
N GLU A 313 -66.75 -51.20 -20.34
CA GLU A 313 -66.74 -49.93 -19.60
C GLU A 313 -65.93 -50.03 -18.31
N GLN A 314 -66.00 -51.15 -17.59
CA GLN A 314 -65.20 -51.44 -16.41
C GLN A 314 -63.71 -51.60 -16.75
N ASP A 315 -63.38 -52.33 -17.83
CA ASP A 315 -62.01 -52.46 -18.35
C ASP A 315 -61.44 -51.10 -18.74
N LEU A 316 -62.21 -50.26 -19.44
CA LEU A 316 -61.78 -48.89 -19.78
C LEU A 316 -61.61 -48.00 -18.53
N GLY A 317 -62.42 -48.20 -17.50
CA GLY A 317 -62.27 -47.55 -16.20
C GLY A 317 -60.96 -47.93 -15.51
N THR A 318 -60.66 -49.23 -15.42
CA THR A 318 -59.41 -49.71 -14.80
C THR A 318 -58.16 -49.30 -15.58
N LEU A 319 -58.18 -49.40 -16.92
CA LEU A 319 -57.09 -48.95 -17.79
C LEU A 319 -56.82 -47.44 -17.68
N ARG A 320 -57.86 -46.61 -17.51
CA ARG A 320 -57.70 -45.16 -17.25
C ARG A 320 -57.02 -44.89 -15.91
N THR A 321 -57.39 -45.61 -14.85
CA THR A 321 -56.76 -45.49 -13.53
C THR A 321 -55.29 -45.89 -13.60
N GLN A 322 -54.98 -47.05 -14.19
CA GLN A 322 -53.61 -47.54 -14.38
C GLN A 322 -52.75 -46.58 -15.21
N LEU A 323 -53.33 -45.92 -16.23
CA LEU A 323 -52.63 -44.90 -17.01
C LEU A 323 -52.28 -43.67 -16.16
N GLY A 324 -53.21 -43.22 -15.30
CA GLY A 324 -52.98 -42.12 -14.36
C GLY A 324 -51.90 -42.45 -13.33
N GLU A 325 -51.96 -43.63 -12.72
CA GLU A 325 -50.94 -44.14 -11.80
C GLU A 325 -49.56 -44.21 -12.49
N ARG A 326 -49.49 -44.73 -13.72
CA ARG A 326 -48.26 -44.77 -14.50
C ARG A 326 -47.71 -43.37 -14.81
N GLN A 327 -48.56 -42.40 -15.11
CA GLN A 327 -48.15 -41.00 -15.33
C GLN A 327 -47.61 -40.36 -14.05
N GLN A 328 -48.24 -40.64 -12.90
CA GLN A 328 -47.75 -40.18 -11.59
C GLN A 328 -46.39 -40.80 -11.25
N MET A 329 -46.24 -42.12 -11.40
CA MET A 329 -44.96 -42.82 -11.18
C MET A 329 -43.85 -42.33 -12.13
N GLN A 330 -44.19 -41.98 -13.38
CA GLN A 330 -43.25 -41.38 -14.33
C GLN A 330 -42.78 -39.99 -13.85
N ALA A 331 -43.70 -39.11 -13.45
CA ALA A 331 -43.37 -37.79 -12.94
C ALA A 331 -42.53 -37.84 -11.63
N GLU A 332 -42.79 -38.83 -10.77
CA GLU A 332 -41.97 -39.08 -9.59
C GLU A 332 -40.57 -39.60 -9.95
N ASN A 333 -40.47 -40.50 -10.94
CA ASN A 333 -39.18 -40.99 -11.44
C ASN A 333 -38.34 -39.85 -12.04
N ASP A 334 -38.94 -38.98 -12.85
CA ASP A 334 -38.29 -37.82 -13.44
C ASP A 334 -37.82 -36.82 -12.37
N ARG A 335 -38.63 -36.60 -11.32
CA ARG A 335 -38.25 -35.80 -10.14
C ARG A 335 -37.06 -36.40 -9.38
N LEU A 336 -37.10 -37.70 -9.08
CA LEU A 336 -36.03 -38.41 -8.38
C LEU A 336 -34.74 -38.42 -9.19
N LYS A 337 -34.84 -38.55 -10.52
CA LYS A 337 -33.70 -38.48 -11.45
C LYS A 337 -33.01 -37.10 -11.38
N VAL A 338 -33.77 -36.01 -11.42
CA VAL A 338 -33.21 -34.65 -11.28
C VAL A 338 -32.58 -34.45 -9.89
N GLN A 339 -33.17 -34.98 -8.81
CA GLN A 339 -32.55 -34.95 -7.49
C GLN A 339 -31.23 -35.75 -7.45
N LEU A 340 -31.18 -36.93 -8.08
CA LEU A 340 -29.99 -37.76 -8.14
C LEU A 340 -28.87 -37.09 -8.97
N GLU A 341 -29.21 -36.50 -10.13
CA GLU A 341 -28.28 -35.71 -10.94
C GLU A 341 -27.74 -34.50 -10.17
N SER A 342 -28.60 -33.78 -9.42
CA SER A 342 -28.21 -32.68 -8.53
C SER A 342 -27.24 -33.16 -7.44
N MET A 343 -27.58 -34.23 -6.71
CA MET A 343 -26.71 -34.79 -5.67
C MET A 343 -25.38 -35.32 -6.21
N GLN A 344 -25.40 -35.94 -7.41
CA GLN A 344 -24.18 -36.39 -8.08
C GLN A 344 -23.29 -35.21 -8.51
N SER A 345 -23.90 -34.09 -8.95
CA SER A 345 -23.15 -32.87 -9.29
C SER A 345 -22.52 -32.23 -8.05
N ALA A 346 -23.24 -32.18 -6.93
CA ALA A 346 -22.75 -31.68 -5.64
C ALA A 346 -21.59 -32.54 -5.12
N ASN A 347 -21.71 -33.88 -5.18
CA ASN A 347 -20.64 -34.80 -4.78
C ASN A 347 -19.39 -34.63 -5.65
N LYS A 348 -19.54 -34.50 -6.98
CA LYS A 348 -18.42 -34.20 -7.90
C LYS A 348 -17.74 -32.85 -7.61
N LEU A 349 -18.49 -31.83 -7.20
CA LEU A 349 -17.93 -30.55 -6.78
C LEU A 349 -17.15 -30.69 -5.47
N GLU A 350 -17.70 -31.41 -4.49
CA GLU A 350 -17.06 -31.61 -3.19
C GLU A 350 -15.79 -32.45 -3.29
N GLN A 351 -15.77 -33.48 -4.15
CA GLN A 351 -14.55 -34.24 -4.47
C GLN A 351 -13.45 -33.36 -5.08
N ARG A 352 -13.80 -32.37 -5.92
CA ARG A 352 -12.83 -31.42 -6.47
C ARG A 352 -12.28 -30.51 -5.38
N LYS A 353 -13.13 -29.90 -4.54
CA LYS A 353 -12.68 -29.08 -3.40
C LYS A 353 -11.75 -29.86 -2.47
N ALA A 354 -12.12 -31.08 -2.08
CA ALA A 354 -11.28 -31.92 -1.23
C ALA A 354 -9.94 -32.29 -1.88
N GLN A 355 -9.88 -32.38 -3.22
CA GLN A 355 -8.63 -32.56 -3.94
C GLN A 355 -7.80 -31.27 -4.00
N ASP A 356 -8.42 -30.11 -4.20
CA ASP A 356 -7.76 -28.81 -4.17
C ASP A 356 -7.19 -28.50 -2.77
N GLU A 357 -7.92 -28.84 -1.71
CA GLU A 357 -7.45 -28.76 -0.32
C GLU A 357 -6.26 -29.68 -0.05
N ARG A 358 -6.26 -30.92 -0.57
CA ARG A 358 -5.09 -31.82 -0.50
C ARG A 358 -3.88 -31.25 -1.25
N ASN A 359 -4.11 -30.67 -2.43
CA ASN A 359 -3.06 -30.04 -3.22
C ASN A 359 -2.46 -28.82 -2.47
N ASN A 360 -3.31 -27.98 -1.88
CA ASN A 360 -2.90 -26.83 -1.06
C ASN A 360 -2.13 -27.27 0.20
N LEU A 361 -2.58 -28.32 0.88
CA LEU A 361 -1.88 -28.89 2.03
C LEU A 361 -0.53 -29.50 1.65
N ALA A 362 -0.41 -30.12 0.48
CA ALA A 362 0.86 -30.61 -0.05
C ALA A 362 1.82 -29.45 -0.33
N GLN A 363 1.37 -28.41 -1.05
CA GLN A 363 2.17 -27.20 -1.30
C GLN A 363 2.63 -26.51 -0.01
N LEU A 364 1.76 -26.44 1.01
CA LEU A 364 2.10 -25.87 2.31
C LEU A 364 3.15 -26.72 3.06
N LYS A 365 3.07 -28.06 2.97
CA LYS A 365 4.09 -28.95 3.52
C LYS A 365 5.44 -28.80 2.80
N ASP A 366 5.42 -28.69 1.47
CA ASP A 366 6.64 -28.47 0.67
C ASP A 366 7.28 -27.12 1.00
N ALA A 367 6.47 -26.06 1.15
CA ALA A 367 6.92 -24.73 1.54
C ALA A 367 7.51 -24.70 2.97
N TYR A 368 6.85 -25.37 3.92
CA TYR A 368 7.37 -25.53 5.28
C TYR A 368 8.69 -26.31 5.31
N THR A 369 8.79 -27.39 4.52
CA THR A 369 10.00 -28.22 4.43
C THR A 369 11.17 -27.40 3.88
N LYS A 370 10.97 -26.65 2.79
CA LYS A 370 11.98 -25.73 2.24
C LYS A 370 12.40 -24.65 3.24
N LEU A 371 11.44 -24.02 3.92
CA LEU A 371 11.77 -23.01 4.93
C LEU A 371 12.58 -23.60 6.11
N PHE A 372 12.34 -24.87 6.46
CA PHE A 372 13.12 -25.58 7.45
C PHE A 372 14.53 -25.94 6.96
N GLU A 373 14.68 -26.31 5.68
CA GLU A 373 15.97 -26.50 5.01
C GLU A 373 16.76 -25.17 4.99
N ASP A 374 16.17 -24.09 4.45
CA ASP A 374 16.73 -22.74 4.41
C ASP A 374 17.19 -22.24 5.80
N TYR A 375 16.38 -22.47 6.84
CA TYR A 375 16.72 -22.11 8.22
C TYR A 375 17.94 -22.88 8.74
N ASN A 376 18.02 -24.19 8.45
CA ASN A 376 19.17 -25.00 8.86
C ASN A 376 20.43 -24.59 8.07
N GLU A 377 20.33 -24.32 6.77
CA GLU A 377 21.44 -23.79 5.98
C GLU A 377 21.94 -22.45 6.55
N LEU A 378 21.04 -21.49 6.80
CA LEU A 378 21.37 -20.19 7.38
C LEU A 378 22.00 -20.33 8.77
N LYS A 379 21.54 -21.30 9.58
CA LYS A 379 22.09 -21.60 10.90
C LYS A 379 23.52 -22.17 10.82
N GLU A 380 23.77 -23.10 9.89
CA GLU A 380 25.13 -23.61 9.68
C GLU A 380 26.05 -22.54 9.05
N ASP A 381 25.54 -21.70 8.16
CA ASP A 381 26.30 -20.56 7.63
C ASP A 381 26.59 -19.49 8.68
N ASN A 382 25.68 -19.23 9.61
CA ASN A 382 25.95 -18.36 10.75
C ASN A 382 27.02 -18.96 11.66
N LYS A 383 26.99 -20.27 11.97
CA LYS A 383 28.10 -20.93 12.70
C LYS A 383 29.44 -20.82 11.97
N LYS A 384 29.47 -21.01 10.64
CA LYS A 384 30.68 -20.83 9.82
C LYS A 384 31.19 -19.38 9.88
N LYS A 385 30.28 -18.40 9.83
CA LYS A 385 30.61 -16.97 9.95
C LYS A 385 31.08 -16.60 11.36
N GLU A 386 30.43 -17.09 12.40
CA GLU A 386 30.88 -16.96 13.80
C GLU A 386 32.27 -17.60 14.02
N GLY A 387 32.64 -18.60 13.23
CA GLY A 387 34.00 -19.18 13.20
C GLY A 387 35.03 -18.44 12.34
N CYS A 388 34.62 -17.58 11.41
CA CYS A 388 35.50 -17.04 10.35
C CYS A 388 35.58 -15.50 10.28
N VAL A 389 34.52 -14.79 10.67
CA VAL A 389 34.38 -13.31 10.64
C VAL A 389 34.83 -12.68 11.98
N SER A 390 35.16 -13.50 12.98
CA SER A 390 34.90 -13.17 14.40
C SER A 390 36.12 -12.68 15.23
N ARG A 391 37.25 -12.31 14.61
CA ARG A 391 38.38 -11.76 15.38
C ARG A 391 39.18 -10.69 14.66
N ASP A 392 39.70 -11.00 13.47
CA ASP A 392 40.67 -10.11 12.83
C ASP A 392 39.97 -8.87 12.24
N GLU A 393 38.78 -9.03 11.62
CA GLU A 393 37.95 -7.91 11.19
C GLU A 393 37.47 -7.04 12.37
N TYR A 394 37.14 -7.67 13.51
CA TYR A 394 36.77 -6.95 14.74
C TYR A 394 37.96 -6.16 15.31
N ALA A 395 39.15 -6.76 15.35
CA ALA A 395 40.38 -6.10 15.77
C ALA A 395 40.76 -4.93 14.86
N ASP A 396 40.61 -5.10 13.53
CA ASP A 396 40.83 -4.05 12.53
C ASP A 396 39.86 -2.88 12.70
N LEU A 397 38.56 -3.16 12.91
CA LEU A 397 37.56 -2.14 13.19
C LEU A 397 37.81 -1.42 14.51
N GLN A 398 38.20 -2.15 15.56
CA GLN A 398 38.53 -1.58 16.87
C GLN A 398 39.81 -0.72 16.81
N ALA A 399 40.83 -1.13 16.05
CA ALA A 399 42.03 -0.33 15.82
C ALA A 399 41.74 0.95 15.02
N ARG A 400 40.87 0.87 13.99
CA ARG A 400 40.42 2.05 13.23
C ARG A 400 39.59 3.01 14.09
N LEU A 401 38.75 2.49 14.98
CA LEU A 401 37.99 3.30 15.93
C LEU A 401 38.92 4.06 16.89
N ALA A 402 39.84 3.35 17.55
CA ALA A 402 40.81 3.96 18.47
C ALA A 402 41.71 5.01 17.78
N ALA A 403 42.13 4.76 16.55
CA ALA A 403 42.88 5.73 15.76
C ALA A 403 42.05 6.98 15.39
N ALA A 404 40.76 6.81 15.10
CA ALA A 404 39.85 7.92 14.84
C ALA A 404 39.55 8.74 16.11
N GLU A 405 39.39 8.09 17.27
CA GLU A 405 39.21 8.73 18.57
C GLU A 405 40.45 9.55 18.95
N GLN A 406 41.66 9.01 18.82
CA GLN A 406 42.90 9.75 19.04
C GLN A 406 43.02 10.96 18.08
N ALA A 407 42.74 10.76 16.79
CA ALA A 407 42.79 11.85 15.81
C ALA A 407 41.73 12.94 16.04
N LEU A 408 40.64 12.65 16.77
CA LEU A 408 39.68 13.65 17.25
C LEU A 408 40.20 14.37 18.50
N ALA A 409 40.83 13.67 19.44
CA ALA A 409 41.48 14.27 20.60
C ALA A 409 42.60 15.25 20.19
N ASP A 410 43.51 14.84 19.29
CA ASP A 410 44.59 15.69 18.77
C ASP A 410 44.06 16.96 18.07
N LYS A 411 42.93 16.84 17.36
CA LYS A 411 42.25 17.98 16.73
C LYS A 411 41.60 18.90 17.77
N GLN A 412 41.01 18.34 18.82
CA GLN A 412 40.41 19.11 19.91
C GLN A 412 41.49 19.90 20.68
N GLU A 413 42.61 19.27 21.01
CA GLU A 413 43.77 19.95 21.62
C GLU A 413 44.26 21.11 20.74
N ARG A 414 44.44 20.88 19.43
CA ARG A 414 44.83 21.96 18.51
C ARG A 414 43.80 23.09 18.42
N ILE A 415 42.50 22.78 18.47
CA ILE A 415 41.43 23.80 18.51
C ILE A 415 41.56 24.64 19.79
N ASP A 416 41.84 24.02 20.94
CA ASP A 416 41.91 24.73 22.21
C ASP A 416 43.20 25.57 22.35
N VAL A 417 44.33 25.10 21.81
CA VAL A 417 45.54 25.93 21.61
C VAL A 417 45.24 27.14 20.72
N MET A 418 44.59 26.93 19.56
CA MET A 418 44.23 28.04 18.66
C MET A 418 43.28 29.05 19.30
N LYS A 419 42.32 28.61 20.14
CA LYS A 419 41.46 29.52 20.92
C LYS A 419 42.27 30.36 21.91
N GLN A 420 43.24 29.74 22.60
CA GLN A 420 44.11 30.44 23.54
C GLN A 420 44.99 31.48 22.82
N GLU A 421 45.54 31.13 21.65
CA GLU A 421 46.28 32.07 20.79
C GLU A 421 45.41 33.25 20.33
N ILE A 422 44.18 32.98 19.87
CA ILE A 422 43.22 34.02 19.47
C ILE A 422 42.94 34.98 20.64
N PHE A 423 42.58 34.46 21.81
CA PHE A 423 42.31 35.28 22.99
C PHE A 423 43.51 36.14 23.41
N GLN A 424 44.72 35.59 23.32
CA GLN A 424 45.95 36.33 23.58
C GLN A 424 46.19 37.44 22.53
N LYS A 425 45.84 37.20 21.25
CA LYS A 425 45.91 38.22 20.20
C LYS A 425 44.83 39.29 20.29
N GLU A 426 43.63 38.95 20.76
CA GLU A 426 42.57 39.94 21.05
C GLU A 426 43.05 40.94 22.12
N LYS A 427 43.66 40.46 23.20
CA LYS A 427 44.27 41.31 24.24
C LYS A 427 45.43 42.18 23.74
N GLU A 428 46.25 41.67 22.82
CA GLU A 428 47.29 42.47 22.16
C GLU A 428 46.68 43.58 21.28
N LEU A 429 45.58 43.28 20.55
CA LEU A 429 44.86 44.25 19.71
C LEU A 429 44.18 45.35 20.54
N GLU A 430 43.60 45.03 21.70
CA GLU A 430 43.10 46.03 22.65
C GLU A 430 44.20 47.05 23.01
N THR A 431 45.41 46.56 23.28
CA THR A 431 46.56 47.42 23.63
C THR A 431 46.97 48.32 22.46
N ILE A 432 46.93 47.83 21.22
CA ILE A 432 47.19 48.62 20.01
C ILE A 432 46.15 49.74 19.84
N SER A 433 44.86 49.46 20.12
CA SER A 433 43.81 50.47 20.04
C SER A 433 44.03 51.65 21.01
N VAL A 434 44.56 51.36 22.22
CA VAL A 434 44.92 52.39 23.20
C VAL A 434 46.11 53.22 22.72
N PHE A 435 47.15 52.62 22.15
CA PHE A 435 48.27 53.36 21.59
C PHE A 435 47.87 54.21 20.37
N GLN A 436 46.94 53.74 19.54
CA GLN A 436 46.40 54.54 18.45
C GLN A 436 45.66 55.77 18.98
N ALA A 437 44.76 55.60 19.96
CA ALA A 437 44.05 56.72 20.59
C ALA A 437 45.02 57.71 21.26
N GLN A 438 46.08 57.21 21.90
CA GLN A 438 47.13 58.06 22.49
C GLN A 438 47.87 58.89 21.42
N ALA A 439 48.21 58.28 20.28
CA ALA A 439 48.85 58.97 19.16
C ALA A 439 47.93 60.03 18.53
N GLU A 440 46.64 59.73 18.40
CA GLU A 440 45.62 60.68 17.92
C GLU A 440 45.50 61.88 18.86
N VAL A 441 45.39 61.67 20.18
CA VAL A 441 45.37 62.74 21.20
C VAL A 441 46.63 63.59 21.13
N TYR A 442 47.83 63.00 21.18
CA TYR A 442 49.07 63.78 21.09
C TYR A 442 49.21 64.55 19.77
N SER A 443 48.71 64.00 18.66
CA SER A 443 48.70 64.73 17.39
C SER A 443 47.74 65.94 17.43
N SER A 444 46.56 65.77 18.01
CA SER A 444 45.57 66.83 18.22
C SER A 444 46.12 67.94 19.13
N ASP A 445 46.71 67.55 20.26
CA ASP A 445 47.32 68.49 21.22
C ASP A 445 48.49 69.26 20.59
N PHE A 446 49.32 68.58 19.79
CA PHE A 446 50.40 69.23 19.03
C PHE A 446 49.87 70.26 18.02
N TYR A 447 48.81 69.94 17.27
CA TYR A 447 48.19 70.90 16.34
C TYR A 447 47.50 72.05 17.09
N ALA A 448 46.86 71.79 18.24
CA ALA A 448 46.23 72.80 19.07
C ALA A 448 47.26 73.77 19.67
N GLU A 449 48.34 73.26 20.26
CA GLU A 449 49.46 74.05 20.77
C GLU A 449 50.13 74.86 19.67
N ARG A 450 50.33 74.25 18.49
CA ARG A 450 50.86 74.97 17.32
C ARG A 450 49.95 76.13 16.91
N ALA A 451 48.64 75.91 16.78
CA ALA A 451 47.69 76.93 16.38
C ALA A 451 47.55 78.04 17.46
N ALA A 452 47.63 77.69 18.74
CA ALA A 452 47.68 78.66 19.84
C ALA A 452 48.96 79.51 19.78
N ARG A 453 50.11 78.87 19.55
CA ARG A 453 51.41 79.54 19.40
C ARG A 453 51.46 80.44 18.18
N GLU A 454 50.91 80.02 17.04
CA GLU A 454 50.80 80.85 15.83
C GLU A 454 49.94 82.09 16.09
N LYS A 455 48.77 81.97 16.76
CA LYS A 455 47.96 83.12 17.20
C LYS A 455 48.70 84.06 18.16
N ILE A 456 49.43 83.53 19.14
CA ILE A 456 50.25 84.34 20.06
C ILE A 456 51.33 85.10 19.28
N HIS A 457 51.94 84.49 18.26
CA HIS A 457 52.88 85.16 17.37
C HIS A 457 52.20 86.25 16.53
N GLU A 458 51.03 86.01 15.95
CA GLU A 458 50.25 87.02 15.22
C GLU A 458 49.88 88.22 16.11
N GLU A 459 49.41 87.97 17.34
CA GLU A 459 49.10 89.02 18.30
C GLU A 459 50.34 89.80 18.75
N LYS A 460 51.47 89.11 18.94
CA LYS A 460 52.76 89.74 19.26
C LYS A 460 53.23 90.66 18.13
N GLU A 461 53.19 90.22 16.87
CA GLU A 461 53.57 91.05 15.72
C GLU A 461 52.61 92.25 15.56
N ARG A 462 51.29 92.05 15.76
CA ARG A 462 50.30 93.13 15.79
C ARG A 462 50.60 94.18 16.87
N LEU A 463 50.95 93.75 18.08
CA LEU A 463 51.32 94.63 19.20
C LEU A 463 52.67 95.32 18.95
N ALA A 464 53.65 94.62 18.36
CA ALA A 464 54.93 95.20 17.97
C ALA A 464 54.77 96.31 16.93
N ALA A 465 53.92 96.10 15.92
CA ALA A 465 53.58 97.12 14.91
C ALA A 465 52.87 98.34 15.53
N GLN A 466 51.97 98.13 16.50
CA GLN A 466 51.34 99.23 17.25
C GLN A 466 52.36 100.01 18.10
N LEU A 467 53.27 99.31 18.78
CA LEU A 467 54.36 99.95 19.53
C LEU A 467 55.32 100.72 18.62
N GLU A 468 55.66 100.21 17.43
CA GLU A 468 56.41 100.95 16.41
C GLU A 468 55.69 102.22 15.96
N PHE A 469 54.38 102.14 15.70
CA PHE A 469 53.58 103.29 15.29
C PHE A 469 53.52 104.36 16.39
N VAL A 470 53.25 103.97 17.64
CA VAL A 470 53.22 104.88 18.79
C VAL A 470 54.62 105.46 19.07
N LYS A 471 55.70 104.69 18.89
CA LYS A 471 57.07 105.23 18.96
C LYS A 471 57.32 106.28 17.89
N LYS A 472 56.95 106.02 16.63
CA LYS A 472 57.09 106.98 15.51
C LYS A 472 56.28 108.25 15.73
N GLN A 473 55.07 108.15 16.28
CA GLN A 473 54.28 109.32 16.68
C GLN A 473 54.94 110.10 17.84
N ASN A 474 55.48 109.42 18.85
CA ASN A 474 56.20 110.09 19.94
C ASN A 474 57.49 110.78 19.45
N THR A 475 58.27 110.15 18.55
CA THR A 475 59.45 110.80 17.96
C THR A 475 59.05 111.98 17.09
N GLN A 476 57.98 111.88 16.31
CA GLN A 476 57.45 113.01 15.54
C GLN A 476 57.00 114.16 16.45
N LEU A 477 56.23 113.90 17.50
CA LEU A 477 55.80 114.93 18.46
C LEU A 477 56.98 115.55 19.21
N GLN A 478 58.01 114.75 19.54
CA GLN A 478 59.25 115.26 20.12
C GLN A 478 60.01 116.14 19.12
N GLU A 479 60.11 115.75 17.85
CA GLU A 479 60.71 116.55 16.78
C GLU A 479 59.93 117.84 16.52
N GLU A 480 58.59 117.80 16.57
CA GLU A 480 57.73 118.98 16.46
C GLU A 480 57.94 119.93 17.65
N MET A 481 57.94 119.42 18.89
CA MET A 481 58.26 120.20 20.10
C MET A 481 59.66 120.80 20.07
N ASP A 482 60.66 120.01 19.69
CA ASP A 482 62.04 120.45 19.47
C ASP A 482 62.13 121.51 18.36
N SER A 483 61.35 121.36 17.28
CA SER A 483 61.32 122.32 16.17
C SER A 483 60.67 123.64 16.58
N LEU A 484 59.59 123.61 17.37
CA LEU A 484 58.95 124.79 17.95
C LEU A 484 59.89 125.48 18.96
N GLY A 485 60.59 124.69 19.79
CA GLY A 485 61.65 125.19 20.67
C GLY A 485 62.78 125.86 19.89
N ARG A 486 63.29 125.21 18.84
CA ARG A 486 64.33 125.77 17.95
C ARG A 486 63.83 127.00 17.18
N GLN A 487 62.59 127.02 16.70
CA GLN A 487 61.98 128.18 16.02
C GLN A 487 61.83 129.37 16.98
N SER A 488 61.33 129.13 18.20
CA SER A 488 61.24 130.14 19.27
C SER A 488 62.61 130.71 19.63
N MET A 489 63.62 129.85 19.84
CA MET A 489 65.00 130.29 20.08
C MET A 489 65.60 131.05 18.88
N SER A 490 65.31 130.61 17.65
CA SER A 490 65.77 131.28 16.42
C SER A 490 65.07 132.63 16.20
N GLU A 491 63.82 132.78 16.64
CA GLU A 491 63.11 134.06 16.61
C GLU A 491 63.68 135.02 17.67
N MET A 492 63.97 134.54 18.88
CA MET A 492 64.72 135.29 19.89
C MET A 492 66.09 135.75 19.36
N GLN A 493 66.86 134.86 18.73
CA GLN A 493 68.17 135.20 18.15
C GLN A 493 68.05 136.18 16.98
N ARG A 494 67.04 136.04 16.11
CA ARG A 494 66.81 136.99 14.99
C ARG A 494 66.49 138.41 15.44
N ARG A 495 66.06 138.61 16.70
CA ARG A 495 65.88 139.94 17.29
C ARG A 495 67.21 140.57 17.79
N HIS A 496 68.33 139.83 17.85
CA HIS A 496 69.60 140.29 18.46
C HIS A 496 70.88 139.67 17.85
N VAL A 497 71.47 140.26 16.79
CA VAL A 497 72.80 139.82 16.27
C VAL A 497 73.80 140.97 16.08
N SER A 498 74.94 140.92 16.80
CA SER A 498 76.24 141.49 16.39
C SER A 498 77.47 140.99 17.19
N ARG A 499 78.28 140.13 16.53
CA ARG A 499 79.76 140.10 16.40
C ARG A 499 80.74 139.92 17.61
N GLY A 500 81.57 138.87 17.52
CA GLY A 500 82.99 138.75 17.98
C GLY A 500 83.23 137.88 19.24
N ALA A 501 84.34 137.13 19.44
CA ALA A 501 85.50 136.71 18.62
C ALA A 501 86.14 135.41 19.24
N SER A 502 87.23 134.83 18.67
CA SER A 502 87.82 133.48 18.98
C SER A 502 89.36 133.51 18.78
N PRO A 503 90.19 132.42 18.89
CA PRO A 503 90.17 131.14 19.66
C PRO A 503 91.22 131.18 20.84
N GLY A 504 91.71 130.11 21.51
CA GLY A 504 91.50 128.64 21.51
C GLY A 504 92.83 127.82 21.50
N GLY A 505 92.94 126.66 22.20
CA GLY A 505 94.16 125.81 22.24
C GLY A 505 93.98 124.35 22.75
N SER A 506 94.47 123.39 21.96
CA SER A 506 95.29 122.17 22.25
C SER A 506 94.87 121.15 23.35
N SER A 507 94.95 119.80 23.21
CA SER A 507 95.37 118.85 22.13
C SER A 507 94.90 117.38 22.48
N PRO A 508 95.29 116.23 21.84
CA PRO A 508 94.28 115.23 21.41
C PRO A 508 94.41 113.73 21.82
N HIS A 509 93.32 112.99 21.57
CA HIS A 509 93.12 111.56 21.22
C HIS A 509 94.09 110.41 21.63
N GLN A 510 93.50 109.29 22.08
CA GLN A 510 93.55 108.00 21.34
C GLN A 510 92.29 107.11 21.62
N LEU A 511 91.98 106.20 20.68
CA LEU A 511 90.83 105.27 20.67
C LEU A 511 91.19 103.88 21.23
N GLN A 512 90.21 103.08 21.70
CA GLN A 512 89.72 101.86 21.01
C GLN A 512 89.01 100.82 21.92
N SER A 513 87.76 100.48 21.55
CA SER A 513 87.02 99.20 21.70
C SER A 513 86.96 98.39 23.02
N GLY A 514 85.74 97.97 23.40
CA GLY A 514 85.51 96.88 24.36
C GLY A 514 84.08 96.79 24.91
N ARG A 515 83.21 95.96 24.30
CA ARG A 515 81.91 95.57 24.90
C ARG A 515 82.13 94.47 25.95
N VAL A 516 81.54 94.63 27.14
CA VAL A 516 80.93 93.56 27.97
C VAL A 516 79.79 94.27 28.74
N ASP A 517 78.55 94.25 28.27
CA ASP A 517 77.51 93.21 28.34
C ASP A 517 76.62 93.34 29.61
N TRP A 518 75.30 93.43 29.39
CA TRP A 518 74.29 93.86 30.37
C TRP A 518 73.44 92.65 30.83
N GLN A 519 74.11 91.61 31.33
CA GLN A 519 73.47 90.38 31.79
C GLN A 519 74.06 89.87 33.11
N GLN A 520 73.85 90.60 34.21
CA GLN A 520 73.86 89.96 35.52
C GLN A 520 72.49 89.36 35.80
N GLN A 521 72.41 88.06 35.48
CA GLN A 521 71.45 87.10 36.01
C GLN A 521 71.11 87.41 37.47
N VAL A 522 69.81 87.48 37.77
CA VAL A 522 69.33 87.27 39.14
C VAL A 522 69.56 85.80 39.45
N ASN A 523 70.70 85.52 40.08
CA ASN A 523 71.13 84.17 40.39
C ASN A 523 70.31 83.62 41.57
N ILE A 524 69.19 82.96 41.26
CA ILE A 524 68.42 82.20 42.26
C ILE A 524 69.36 81.09 42.77
N PRO A 525 69.55 80.91 44.09
CA PRO A 525 70.38 79.83 44.61
C PRO A 525 69.85 78.48 44.14
N GLU A 526 70.72 77.63 43.60
CA GLU A 526 70.38 76.37 42.91
C GLU A 526 69.56 75.38 43.75
N HIS A 527 69.55 75.54 45.07
CA HIS A 527 68.84 74.68 46.03
C HIS A 527 67.93 75.46 47.00
N ALA A 528 67.19 76.46 46.50
CA ALA A 528 66.25 77.25 47.30
C ALA A 528 64.79 76.77 47.18
N CYS A 529 64.09 76.61 48.31
CA CYS A 529 62.65 76.29 48.31
C CYS A 529 61.80 77.50 47.88
N PRO A 530 60.95 77.39 46.84
CA PRO A 530 60.19 78.53 46.31
C PRO A 530 59.03 79.01 47.22
N LYS A 531 58.61 78.23 48.24
CA LYS A 531 57.54 78.63 49.17
C LYS A 531 58.06 79.45 50.37
N CYS A 532 59.20 79.07 50.94
CA CYS A 532 59.76 79.67 52.16
C CYS A 532 61.09 80.43 51.96
N GLY A 533 61.78 80.24 50.83
CA GLY A 533 63.08 80.85 50.55
C GLY A 533 64.28 80.22 51.27
N GLU A 534 64.09 79.09 51.94
CA GLU A 534 65.18 78.37 52.62
C GLU A 534 66.16 77.76 51.60
N VAL A 535 67.46 78.03 51.79
CA VAL A 535 68.54 77.54 50.92
C VAL A 535 69.15 76.30 51.56
N LEU A 536 69.09 75.18 50.85
CA LEU A 536 69.51 73.86 51.33
C LEU A 536 70.84 73.44 50.70
N PRO A 537 71.56 72.46 51.29
CA PRO A 537 72.92 72.12 50.85
C PRO A 537 72.98 71.43 49.47
N ASP A 538 71.93 70.67 49.14
CA ASP A 538 71.85 69.80 47.97
C ASP A 538 70.40 69.59 47.50
N LEU A 539 70.26 68.96 46.34
CA LEU A 539 68.98 68.67 45.69
C LEU A 539 68.11 67.68 46.48
N ASP A 540 68.71 66.68 47.14
CA ASP A 540 67.99 65.66 47.91
C ASP A 540 67.32 66.29 49.14
N SER A 541 68.04 67.16 49.85
CA SER A 541 67.50 67.96 50.96
C SER A 541 66.35 68.85 50.49
N LEU A 542 66.49 69.49 49.32
CA LEU A 542 65.43 70.29 48.72
C LEU A 542 64.20 69.45 48.35
N GLN A 543 64.39 68.25 47.80
CA GLN A 543 63.30 67.39 47.36
C GLN A 543 62.50 66.81 48.55
N ILE A 544 63.17 66.51 49.67
CA ILE A 544 62.51 66.17 50.94
C ILE A 544 61.75 67.39 51.48
N HIS A 545 62.42 68.54 51.58
CA HIS A 545 61.81 69.77 52.10
C HIS A 545 60.57 70.19 51.29
N ILE A 546 60.61 70.12 49.95
CA ILE A 546 59.45 70.45 49.09
C ILE A 546 58.25 69.54 49.39
N MET A 547 58.46 68.27 49.75
CA MET A 547 57.38 67.35 50.09
C MET A 547 56.64 67.78 51.36
N ASP A 548 57.39 68.15 52.40
CA ASP A 548 56.83 68.62 53.68
C ASP A 548 56.28 70.05 53.58
N CYS A 549 56.92 70.89 52.74
CA CYS A 549 56.61 72.31 52.61
C CYS A 549 55.47 72.59 51.63
N ILE A 550 55.03 71.66 50.78
CA ILE A 550 53.86 71.86 49.91
C ILE A 550 52.51 71.71 50.65
N ILE A 551 52.50 71.03 51.81
CA ILE A 551 51.36 70.95 52.73
C ILE A 551 51.12 72.32 53.41
#